data_AF-A0A7Y5X1P8-F1
#
_entry.id   AF-A0A7Y5X1P8-F1
#
_cell.length_a   1.000
_cell.length_b   1.000
_cell.length_c   1.000
_cell.angle_alpha   90.00
_cell.angle_beta   90.00
_cell.angle_gamma   90.00
#
_symmetry.space_group_name_H-M   'P 1'
#
loop_
_entity.id
_entity.type
_entity.pdbx_description
1 polymer ?
#
loop_
_entity_poly.entity_id
_entity_poly.type
_entity_poly.pdbx_seq_one_letter_code
_entity_poly.pdbx_strand_id
1 'polypeptide(L)'
;MTRLAALPLLAAVLVSGCGSGGAPNGDPRPVAAKVVDMIVHNKYSASWDELYSGDQEVAPFAEYVGCETRNPVIAVPRAVKVLSVNDESVGIGDGTFRDSKAVDVRLEFEGGFHVVHTVHLVGEDGKWKYILPSWRYRDYKADRCPTDAGSAPAPQPS
;
A
#
# COMPACT_ATOMS: atom_id res chain seq x y z
N MET A 1 -31.16 -67.13 4.58
CA MET A 1 -31.18 -65.96 3.68
C MET A 1 -31.76 -64.75 4.41
N THR A 2 -30.97 -63.88 5.04
CA THR A 2 -31.39 -62.49 5.37
C THR A 2 -30.15 -61.60 5.58
N ARG A 3 -30.24 -60.35 5.13
CA ARG A 3 -29.17 -59.49 4.59
C ARG A 3 -28.36 -58.75 5.66
N LEU A 4 -27.03 -58.68 5.47
CA LEU A 4 -26.17 -57.66 6.11
C LEU A 4 -26.46 -56.29 5.48
N ALA A 5 -26.76 -55.30 6.31
CA ALA A 5 -26.86 -53.89 5.90
C ALA A 5 -25.51 -53.20 6.15
N ALA A 6 -24.88 -52.75 5.07
CA ALA A 6 -23.65 -51.96 5.10
C ALA A 6 -23.99 -50.47 5.32
N LEU A 7 -23.40 -49.84 6.34
CA LEU A 7 -23.37 -48.38 6.47
C LEU A 7 -22.16 -47.81 5.71
N PRO A 8 -22.32 -46.82 4.83
CA PRO A 8 -21.21 -46.09 4.26
C PRO A 8 -20.73 -45.01 5.25
N LEU A 9 -19.46 -45.10 5.65
CA LEU A 9 -18.75 -44.03 6.37
C LEU A 9 -18.45 -42.90 5.36
N LEU A 10 -19.18 -41.79 5.42
CA LEU A 10 -18.80 -40.57 4.72
C LEU A 10 -17.63 -39.91 5.47
N ALA A 11 -16.42 -40.03 4.92
CA ALA A 11 -15.26 -39.25 5.35
C ALA A 11 -15.39 -37.82 4.80
N ALA A 12 -15.69 -36.86 5.68
CA ALA A 12 -15.64 -35.43 5.35
C ALA A 12 -14.17 -35.01 5.20
N VAL A 13 -13.72 -34.80 3.95
CA VAL A 13 -12.41 -34.22 3.66
C VAL A 13 -12.47 -32.73 3.98
N LEU A 14 -12.03 -32.35 5.17
CA LEU A 14 -11.74 -30.96 5.52
C LEU A 14 -10.50 -30.52 4.74
N VAL A 15 -10.72 -29.92 3.57
CA VAL A 15 -9.66 -29.19 2.86
C VAL A 15 -9.33 -27.96 3.70
N SER A 16 -8.36 -28.13 4.60
CA SER A 16 -7.73 -27.06 5.34
C SER A 16 -6.88 -26.29 4.34
N GLY A 17 -7.50 -25.36 3.62
CA GLY A 17 -6.82 -24.37 2.80
C GLY A 17 -6.01 -23.46 3.73
N CYS A 18 -4.82 -23.91 4.09
CA CYS A 18 -3.78 -23.10 4.71
C CYS A 18 -3.38 -22.06 3.66
N GLY A 19 -4.08 -20.92 3.65
CA GLY A 19 -3.72 -19.77 2.84
C GLY A 19 -2.40 -19.25 3.39
N SER A 20 -1.29 -19.76 2.86
CA SER A 20 0.03 -19.21 3.16
C SER A 20 -0.01 -17.76 2.74
N GLY A 21 0.09 -16.85 3.72
CA GLY A 21 0.20 -15.40 3.54
C GLY A 21 1.50 -15.02 2.85
N GLY A 22 1.71 -15.54 1.64
CA GLY A 22 2.80 -15.19 0.76
C GLY A 22 2.49 -13.91 0.01
N ALA A 23 3.54 -13.27 -0.48
CA ALA A 23 3.43 -12.12 -1.35
C ALA A 23 2.46 -12.39 -2.53
N PRO A 24 1.65 -11.40 -2.94
CA PRO A 24 0.79 -11.51 -4.11
C PRO A 24 1.57 -11.92 -5.36
N ASN A 25 0.99 -12.81 -6.17
CA ASN A 25 1.62 -13.29 -7.42
C ASN A 25 1.55 -12.28 -8.58
N GLY A 26 0.86 -11.14 -8.40
CA GLY A 26 0.71 -10.11 -9.44
C GLY A 26 1.93 -9.20 -9.58
N ASP A 27 2.08 -8.53 -10.72
CA ASP A 27 3.14 -7.52 -10.91
C ASP A 27 2.85 -6.28 -10.02
N PRO A 28 3.78 -5.87 -9.13
CA PRO A 28 3.60 -4.66 -8.32
C PRO A 28 3.66 -3.34 -9.11
N ARG A 29 4.29 -3.33 -10.30
CA ARG A 29 4.56 -2.09 -11.06
C ARG A 29 3.30 -1.28 -11.38
N PRO A 30 2.20 -1.88 -11.91
CA PRO A 30 1.01 -1.12 -12.24
C PRO A 30 0.32 -0.54 -11.01
N VAL A 31 0.40 -1.21 -9.86
CA VAL A 31 -0.19 -0.72 -8.60
C VAL A 31 0.57 0.50 -8.10
N ALA A 32 1.91 0.44 -8.04
CA ALA A 32 2.73 1.59 -7.65
C ALA A 32 2.51 2.79 -8.58
N ALA A 33 2.51 2.57 -9.91
CA ALA A 33 2.28 3.63 -10.88
C ALA A 33 0.88 4.25 -10.74
N LYS A 34 -0.16 3.42 -10.52
CA LYS A 34 -1.54 3.88 -10.31
C LYS A 34 -1.66 4.74 -9.04
N VAL A 35 -1.10 4.31 -7.92
CA VAL A 35 -1.15 5.07 -6.66
C VAL A 35 -0.47 6.43 -6.83
N VAL A 36 0.72 6.44 -7.44
CA VAL A 36 1.44 7.68 -7.73
C VAL A 36 0.64 8.59 -8.66
N ASP A 37 0.05 8.05 -9.74
CA ASP A 37 -0.83 8.80 -10.64
C ASP A 37 -2.01 9.45 -9.91
N MET A 38 -2.66 8.70 -9.00
CA MET A 38 -3.76 9.24 -8.20
C MET A 38 -3.30 10.38 -7.30
N ILE A 39 -2.17 10.24 -6.61
CA ILE A 39 -1.64 11.26 -5.71
C ILE A 39 -1.26 12.54 -6.48
N VAL A 40 -0.54 12.43 -7.61
CA VAL A 40 -0.15 13.63 -8.39
C VAL A 40 -1.30 14.31 -9.10
N HIS A 41 -2.43 13.63 -9.27
CA HIS A 41 -3.69 14.21 -9.74
C HIS A 41 -4.66 14.55 -8.60
N ASN A 42 -4.18 14.59 -7.34
CA ASN A 42 -4.96 14.95 -6.15
C ASN A 42 -6.22 14.08 -5.93
N LYS A 43 -6.22 12.83 -6.41
CA LYS A 43 -7.32 11.85 -6.24
C LYS A 43 -7.19 11.10 -4.92
N TYR A 44 -7.14 11.83 -3.81
CA TYR A 44 -6.79 11.28 -2.49
C TYR A 44 -7.78 10.25 -1.96
N SER A 45 -9.08 10.40 -2.26
CA SER A 45 -10.06 9.36 -1.88
C SER A 45 -9.77 8.03 -2.56
N ALA A 46 -9.40 8.06 -3.84
CA ALA A 46 -9.05 6.85 -4.59
C ALA A 46 -7.69 6.28 -4.17
N SER A 47 -6.72 7.12 -3.78
CA SER A 47 -5.48 6.62 -3.19
C SER A 47 -5.72 6.01 -1.81
N TRP A 48 -6.65 6.53 -1.01
CA TRP A 48 -6.97 5.91 0.28
C TRP A 48 -7.52 4.49 0.13
N ASP A 49 -8.34 4.21 -0.89
CA ASP A 49 -8.90 2.85 -1.14
C ASP A 49 -7.81 1.79 -1.45
N GLU A 50 -6.66 2.22 -1.99
CA GLU A 50 -5.52 1.34 -2.30
C GLU A 50 -4.54 1.18 -1.12
N LEU A 51 -4.77 1.90 -0.02
CA LEU A 51 -3.91 1.86 1.16
C LEU A 51 -4.07 0.54 1.90
N TYR A 52 -2.99 0.09 2.53
CA TYR A 52 -3.00 -1.06 3.43
C TYR A 52 -3.96 -0.83 4.61
N SER A 53 -4.75 -1.84 4.98
CA SER A 53 -5.81 -1.67 6.00
C SER A 53 -5.28 -1.17 7.34
N GLY A 54 -4.12 -1.67 7.80
CA GLY A 54 -3.50 -1.22 9.04
C GLY A 54 -3.08 0.26 9.03
N ASP A 55 -2.83 0.83 7.84
CA ASP A 55 -2.57 2.25 7.70
C ASP A 55 -3.87 3.07 7.56
N GLN A 56 -4.93 2.49 6.98
CA GLN A 56 -6.27 3.09 6.98
C GLN A 56 -6.85 3.24 8.38
N GLU A 57 -6.53 2.35 9.31
CA GLU A 57 -6.93 2.45 10.73
C GLU A 57 -6.31 3.66 11.41
N VAL A 58 -5.08 4.01 11.03
CA VAL A 58 -4.32 5.13 11.62
C VAL A 58 -4.58 6.44 10.89
N ALA A 59 -4.91 6.38 9.61
CA ALA A 59 -5.31 7.52 8.79
C ALA A 59 -6.73 7.27 8.25
N PRO A 60 -7.79 7.47 9.08
CA PRO A 60 -9.15 7.24 8.61
C PRO A 60 -9.50 8.17 7.46
N PHE A 61 -10.47 7.77 6.63
CA PHE A 61 -10.72 8.38 5.33
C PHE A 61 -10.85 9.91 5.37
N ALA A 62 -11.62 10.46 6.33
CA ALA A 62 -11.86 11.89 6.41
C ALA A 62 -10.58 12.66 6.77
N GLU A 63 -9.79 12.12 7.70
CA GLU A 63 -8.53 12.66 8.16
C GLU A 63 -7.48 12.60 7.04
N TYR A 64 -7.32 11.46 6.38
CA TYR A 64 -6.41 11.30 5.25
C TYR A 64 -6.74 12.30 4.15
N VAL A 65 -7.97 12.26 3.61
CA VAL A 65 -8.38 13.13 2.51
C VAL A 65 -8.28 14.60 2.92
N GLY A 66 -8.70 14.94 4.14
CA GLY A 66 -8.63 16.28 4.69
C GLY A 66 -7.20 16.80 4.81
N CYS A 67 -6.25 15.97 5.26
CA CYS A 67 -4.84 16.32 5.37
C CYS A 67 -4.17 16.46 4.01
N GLU A 68 -4.34 15.50 3.10
CA GLU A 68 -3.74 15.56 1.76
C GLU A 68 -4.24 16.78 0.97
N THR A 69 -5.54 17.10 1.07
CA THR A 69 -6.15 18.23 0.35
C THR A 69 -5.59 19.59 0.77
N ARG A 70 -5.01 19.72 1.98
CA ARG A 70 -4.40 20.99 2.44
C ARG A 70 -3.08 21.28 1.75
N ASN A 71 -2.42 20.28 1.17
CA ASN A 71 -1.15 20.44 0.48
C ASN A 71 -1.18 19.70 -0.88
N PRO A 72 -1.99 20.21 -1.83
CA PRO A 72 -2.17 19.55 -3.11
C PRO A 72 -0.88 19.61 -3.94
N VAL A 73 -0.72 18.63 -4.83
CA VAL A 73 0.29 18.70 -5.88
C VAL A 73 -0.14 19.78 -6.88
N ILE A 74 0.59 20.90 -6.88
CA ILE A 74 0.35 22.06 -7.77
C ILE A 74 1.06 21.96 -9.11
N ALA A 75 2.07 21.09 -9.22
CA ALA A 75 2.80 20.87 -10.46
C ALA A 75 1.99 19.97 -11.41
N VAL A 76 2.00 20.27 -12.70
CA VAL A 76 1.26 19.49 -13.71
C VAL A 76 2.06 18.24 -14.09
N PRO A 77 1.58 17.02 -13.77
CA PRO A 77 2.28 15.79 -14.14
C PRO A 77 2.20 15.54 -15.65
N ARG A 78 3.26 14.97 -16.21
CA ARG A 78 3.40 14.65 -17.65
C ARG A 78 3.58 13.17 -17.89
N ALA A 79 4.35 12.50 -17.04
CA ALA A 79 4.56 11.07 -17.15
C ALA A 79 4.84 10.44 -15.78
N VAL A 80 4.41 9.20 -15.64
CA VAL A 80 4.71 8.31 -14.52
C VAL A 80 5.44 7.09 -15.10
N LYS A 81 6.68 6.85 -14.68
CA LYS A 81 7.52 5.76 -15.20
C LYS A 81 8.09 4.94 -14.06
N VAL A 82 7.84 3.64 -14.05
CA VAL A 82 8.49 2.75 -13.10
C VAL A 82 9.94 2.51 -13.54
N LEU A 83 10.89 2.72 -12.64
CA LEU A 83 12.32 2.57 -12.89
C LEU A 83 12.84 1.22 -12.41
N SER A 84 12.46 0.82 -11.19
CA SER A 84 12.99 -0.36 -10.51
C SER A 84 11.90 -1.03 -9.67
N VAL A 85 12.11 -2.31 -9.34
CA VAL A 85 11.34 -3.04 -8.33
C VAL A 85 12.34 -3.86 -7.54
N ASN A 86 12.41 -3.64 -6.24
CA ASN A 86 13.31 -4.32 -5.33
C ASN A 86 12.51 -5.06 -4.26
N ASP A 87 13.01 -6.23 -3.87
CA ASP A 87 12.50 -6.96 -2.71
C ASP A 87 13.09 -6.33 -1.44
N GLU A 88 12.22 -5.94 -0.51
CA GLU A 88 12.63 -5.31 0.74
C GLU A 88 11.82 -5.86 1.91
N SER A 89 12.42 -5.85 3.10
CA SER A 89 11.69 -6.02 4.35
C SER A 89 11.36 -4.64 4.90
N VAL A 90 10.07 -4.35 5.10
CA VAL A 90 9.62 -3.05 5.60
C VAL A 90 8.92 -3.20 6.94
N GLY A 91 9.21 -2.30 7.86
CA GLY A 91 8.48 -2.18 9.12
C GLY A 91 7.12 -1.55 8.86
N ILE A 92 6.05 -2.22 9.28
CA ILE A 92 4.70 -1.68 9.25
C ILE A 92 4.29 -1.18 10.64
N GLY A 93 3.22 -0.40 10.71
CA GLY A 93 2.80 0.34 11.89
C GLY A 93 2.59 -0.43 13.21
N ASP A 94 2.43 -1.76 13.13
CA ASP A 94 2.26 -2.66 14.27
C ASP A 94 3.60 -3.10 14.92
N GLY A 95 4.73 -2.62 14.38
CA GLY A 95 6.07 -2.97 14.86
C GLY A 95 6.63 -4.27 14.27
N THR A 96 5.89 -4.94 13.37
CA THR A 96 6.37 -6.10 12.63
C THR A 96 7.03 -5.70 11.31
N PHE A 97 7.93 -6.55 10.84
CA PHE A 97 8.52 -6.44 9.51
C PHE A 97 7.81 -7.40 8.56
N ARG A 98 7.55 -6.96 7.34
CA ARG A 98 6.92 -7.78 6.30
C ARG A 98 7.71 -7.74 4.99
N ASP A 99 7.61 -8.83 4.25
CA ASP A 99 8.08 -8.88 2.87
C ASP A 99 7.29 -7.87 2.04
N SER A 100 8.00 -7.07 1.27
CA SER A 100 7.46 -5.96 0.50
C SER A 100 8.17 -5.78 -0.83
N LYS A 101 7.59 -4.94 -1.69
CA LYS A 101 8.23 -4.45 -2.91
C LYS A 101 8.47 -2.95 -2.75
N ALA A 102 9.72 -2.52 -2.90
CA ALA A 102 10.06 -1.12 -3.07
C ALA A 102 10.11 -0.80 -4.56
N VAL A 103 9.23 0.08 -5.02
CA VAL A 103 9.09 0.43 -6.44
C VAL A 103 9.49 1.88 -6.65
N ASP A 104 10.59 2.12 -7.35
CA ASP A 104 10.99 3.48 -7.71
C ASP A 104 10.19 3.96 -8.91
N VAL A 105 9.48 5.07 -8.74
CA VAL A 105 8.63 5.68 -9.74
C VAL A 105 9.15 7.08 -10.04
N ARG A 106 9.53 7.33 -11.30
CA ARG A 106 9.87 8.65 -11.82
C ARG A 106 8.61 9.38 -12.25
N LEU A 107 8.44 10.58 -11.69
CA LEU A 107 7.42 11.57 -12.02
C LEU A 107 8.07 12.66 -12.86
N GLU A 108 7.58 12.88 -14.07
CA GLU A 108 7.97 14.01 -14.92
C GLU A 108 6.88 15.07 -14.86
N PHE A 109 7.25 16.35 -14.73
CA PHE A 109 6.32 17.47 -14.62
C PHE A 109 6.53 18.49 -15.74
N GLU A 110 5.53 19.36 -15.96
CA GLU A 110 5.72 20.55 -16.78
C GLU A 110 6.84 21.44 -16.23
N GLY A 111 7.57 22.11 -17.13
CA GLY A 111 8.82 22.80 -16.79
C GLY A 111 10.07 21.91 -16.81
N GLY A 112 9.92 20.61 -17.11
CA GLY A 112 11.04 19.72 -17.44
C GLY A 112 11.81 19.14 -16.25
N PHE A 113 11.35 19.39 -15.02
CA PHE A 113 11.91 18.75 -13.83
C PHE A 113 11.24 17.39 -13.58
N HIS A 114 11.89 16.56 -12.76
CA HIS A 114 11.38 15.26 -12.36
C HIS A 114 11.72 14.96 -10.90
N VAL A 115 10.94 14.06 -10.31
CA VAL A 115 11.16 13.53 -8.97
C VAL A 115 11.13 12.00 -9.06
N VAL A 116 11.96 11.32 -8.27
CA VAL A 116 11.84 9.87 -8.08
C VAL A 116 11.24 9.64 -6.70
N HIS A 117 10.21 8.80 -6.65
CA HIS A 117 9.51 8.44 -5.43
C HIS A 117 9.50 6.92 -5.30
N THR A 118 9.89 6.40 -4.13
CA THR A 118 9.80 4.98 -3.83
C THR A 118 8.47 4.68 -3.17
N VAL A 119 7.69 3.77 -3.76
CA VAL A 119 6.44 3.25 -3.20
C VAL A 119 6.71 1.88 -2.60
N HIS A 120 6.45 1.73 -1.31
CA HIS A 120 6.48 0.42 -0.65
C HIS A 120 5.10 -0.26 -0.75
N LEU A 121 5.09 -1.49 -1.24
CA LEU A 121 3.89 -2.32 -1.39
C LEU A 121 4.00 -3.59 -0.54
N VAL A 122 2.96 -3.89 0.23
CA VAL A 122 2.81 -5.12 1.02
C VAL A 122 1.65 -5.96 0.48
N GLY A 123 1.70 -7.25 0.77
CA GLY A 123 0.63 -8.19 0.42
C GLY A 123 -0.51 -8.16 1.43
N GLU A 124 -1.74 -7.99 0.96
CA GLU A 124 -2.97 -8.11 1.75
C GLU A 124 -4.06 -8.76 0.88
N ASP A 125 -4.67 -9.85 1.37
CA ASP A 125 -5.75 -10.57 0.68
C ASP A 125 -5.45 -10.89 -0.80
N GLY A 126 -4.20 -11.29 -1.08
CA GLY A 126 -3.74 -11.62 -2.41
C GLY A 126 -3.57 -10.42 -3.35
N LYS A 127 -3.58 -9.19 -2.83
CA LYS A 127 -3.39 -7.94 -3.57
C LYS A 127 -2.20 -7.16 -3.02
N TRP A 128 -1.57 -6.37 -3.89
CA TRP A 128 -0.59 -5.38 -3.47
C TRP A 128 -1.30 -4.14 -2.94
N LYS A 129 -0.90 -3.70 -1.75
CA LYS A 129 -1.37 -2.47 -1.09
C LYS A 129 -0.18 -1.59 -0.78
N TYR A 130 -0.28 -0.30 -1.05
CA TYR A 130 0.80 0.60 -0.62
C TYR A 130 0.65 0.92 0.85
N ILE A 131 1.78 1.24 1.48
CA ILE A 131 1.84 1.68 2.87
C ILE A 131 2.24 3.15 2.93
N LEU A 132 1.85 3.80 4.02
CA LEU A 132 2.35 5.11 4.39
C LEU A 132 3.85 5.02 4.67
N PRO A 133 4.66 5.96 4.17
CA PRO A 133 6.01 6.13 4.67
C PRO A 133 6.00 6.33 6.19
N SER A 134 6.99 5.77 6.88
CA SER A 134 7.05 5.74 8.36
C SER A 134 6.82 7.08 9.04
N TRP A 135 7.32 8.18 8.46
CA TRP A 135 7.11 9.53 8.98
C TRP A 135 5.65 9.99 8.87
N ARG A 136 4.95 9.67 7.78
CA ARG A 136 3.52 9.97 7.61
C ARG A 136 2.68 9.12 8.56
N TYR A 137 2.99 7.83 8.67
CA TYR A 137 2.34 6.93 9.61
C TYR A 137 2.41 7.47 11.04
N ARG A 138 3.60 7.90 11.49
CA ARG A 138 3.79 8.49 12.83
C ARG A 138 2.95 9.75 13.03
N ASP A 139 2.85 10.60 12.03
CA ASP A 139 2.12 11.87 12.17
C ASP A 139 0.59 11.62 12.21
N TYR A 140 0.07 10.73 11.35
CA TYR A 140 -1.33 10.29 11.42
C TYR A 140 -1.65 9.61 12.76
N LYS A 141 -0.77 8.73 13.26
CA LYS A 141 -0.90 8.08 14.58
C LYS A 141 -0.91 9.06 15.75
N ALA A 142 -0.38 10.25 15.55
CA ALA A 142 -0.36 11.32 16.54
C ALA A 142 -1.47 12.36 16.30
N ASP A 143 -2.49 12.03 15.49
CA ASP A 143 -3.60 12.92 15.11
C ASP A 143 -3.14 14.25 14.49
N ARG A 144 -2.07 14.21 13.67
CA ARG A 144 -1.49 15.37 12.99
C ARG A 144 -1.41 15.16 11.49
N CYS A 145 -1.65 16.21 10.70
CA CYS A 145 -1.41 16.12 9.26
C CYS A 145 0.10 16.11 8.98
N PRO A 146 0.61 15.21 8.11
CA PRO A 146 2.04 15.12 7.80
C PRO A 146 2.66 16.39 7.20
N THR A 147 1.85 17.37 6.82
CA THR A 147 2.26 18.65 6.21
C THR A 147 2.12 19.85 7.15
N ASP A 148 1.61 19.64 8.37
CA ASP A 148 1.48 20.69 9.38
C ASP A 148 2.84 21.09 9.98
N ALA A 149 2.91 22.29 10.55
CA ALA A 149 4.09 22.75 11.27
C ALA A 149 4.39 21.83 12.47
N GLY A 150 5.59 21.25 12.51
CA GLY A 150 6.01 20.29 13.54
C GLY A 150 5.88 18.81 13.15
N SER A 151 5.44 18.52 11.93
CA SER A 151 5.56 17.19 11.31
C SER A 151 7.01 16.92 10.93
N ALA A 152 7.48 15.67 11.06
CA ALA A 152 8.88 15.42 10.74
C ALA A 152 9.07 15.45 9.23
N PRO A 153 10.17 16.05 8.74
CA PRO A 153 10.43 16.11 7.31
C PRO A 153 10.59 14.69 6.76
N ALA A 154 10.21 14.54 5.49
CA ALA A 154 10.61 13.36 4.74
C ALA A 154 12.13 13.17 4.86
N PRO A 155 12.63 11.93 5.04
CA PRO A 155 14.07 11.66 4.99
C PRO A 155 14.66 12.26 3.72
N GLN A 156 15.79 12.95 3.83
CA GLN A 156 16.48 13.43 2.64
C GLN A 156 17.06 12.23 1.88
N PRO A 157 16.94 12.20 0.54
CA PRO A 157 17.66 11.21 -0.25
C PRO A 157 19.17 11.41 -0.01
N SER A 158 19.86 10.32 0.35
CA SER A 158 21.31 10.25 0.55
C SER A 158 22.08 10.38 -0.76
#